data_AF-A0A9E1RRH5-F1
#
_entry.id   AF-A0A9E1RRH5-F1
#
_cell.length_a   1.000
_cell.length_b   1.000
_cell.length_c   1.000
_cell.angle_alpha   90.00
_cell.angle_beta   90.00
_cell.angle_gamma   90.00
#
_symmetry.space_group_name_H-M   'P 1'
#
loop_
_entity.id
_entity.type
_entity.pdbx_description
1 polymer ?
#
loop_
_entity_poly.entity_id
_entity_poly.type
_entity_poly.pdbx_seq_one_letter_code
_entity_poly.pdbx_strand_id
1 'polypeptide(L)'
;LVEAYTAPWSPERGFDLELFAYRYTFDLRSGPSTPPYSMRVEDLVHPAATGINDTLLAQVPEGSAAVVYWDSAGETDIYTVERQLWNTSPGWSEVGPWVAIMEPTDVGWQVWWDELTDPPPTGSREQRGLPHADQPRRDV
;
A
#
# COMPACT_ATOMS: atom_id res chain seq x y z
N LEU A 1 15.36 -6.61 0.84
CA LEU A 1 13.94 -6.78 0.49
C LEU A 1 13.17 -6.65 1.78
N VAL A 2 12.33 -5.63 1.90
CA VAL A 2 11.35 -5.55 3.00
C VAL A 2 10.14 -6.33 2.49
N GLU A 3 9.87 -7.49 3.10
CA GLU A 3 8.62 -8.21 2.86
C GLU A 3 7.52 -7.39 3.55
N ALA A 4 6.80 -6.59 2.77
CA ALA A 4 5.64 -5.86 3.27
C ALA A 4 4.53 -6.89 3.51
N TYR A 5 4.34 -7.27 4.77
CA TYR A 5 3.15 -8.00 5.20
C TYR A 5 2.11 -7.00 5.68
N THR A 6 0.86 -7.21 5.29
CA THR A 6 -0.28 -6.50 5.86
C THR A 6 -0.41 -6.86 7.34
N ALA A 7 -0.60 -5.83 8.18
CA ALA A 7 -0.71 -5.99 9.61
C ALA A 7 -1.82 -7.00 9.96
N PRO A 8 -1.66 -7.80 11.03
CA PRO A 8 -2.74 -8.64 11.51
C PRO A 8 -3.99 -7.78 11.75
N TRP A 9 -5.10 -8.17 11.09
CA TRP A 9 -6.39 -7.47 11.17
C TRP A 9 -6.48 -6.13 10.42
N SER A 10 -5.50 -5.77 9.59
CA SER A 10 -5.67 -4.62 8.70
C SER A 10 -6.83 -4.85 7.71
N PRO A 11 -7.52 -3.78 7.29
CA PRO A 11 -8.51 -3.88 6.21
C PRO A 11 -7.92 -4.50 4.93
N GLU A 12 -6.68 -4.16 4.58
CA GLU A 12 -6.01 -4.60 3.36
C GLU A 12 -5.78 -6.13 3.31
N ARG A 13 -5.56 -6.75 4.47
CA ARG A 13 -5.43 -8.21 4.56
C ARG A 13 -6.67 -8.94 4.02
N GLY A 14 -7.86 -8.36 4.18
CA GLY A 14 -9.11 -8.93 3.66
C GLY A 14 -9.11 -8.98 2.14
N PHE A 15 -8.77 -7.86 1.49
CA PHE A 15 -8.71 -7.73 0.05
C PHE A 15 -7.69 -8.69 -0.59
N ASP A 16 -6.47 -8.74 -0.02
CA ASP A 16 -5.43 -9.68 -0.47
C ASP A 16 -5.92 -11.13 -0.45
N LEU A 17 -6.50 -11.55 0.67
CA LEU A 17 -7.01 -12.92 0.84
C LEU A 17 -8.14 -13.23 -0.14
N GLU A 18 -9.03 -12.27 -0.40
CA GLU A 18 -10.11 -12.43 -1.39
C GLU A 18 -9.58 -12.58 -2.81
N LEU A 19 -8.59 -11.77 -3.21
CA LEU A 19 -7.98 -11.86 -4.54
C LEU A 19 -7.30 -13.20 -4.76
N PHE A 20 -6.54 -13.69 -3.77
CA PHE A 20 -5.92 -15.02 -3.84
C PHE A 20 -6.96 -16.13 -3.84
N ALA A 21 -8.01 -16.04 -3.00
CA ALA A 21 -9.07 -17.03 -2.93
C ALA A 21 -9.87 -17.11 -4.25
N TYR A 22 -10.18 -15.98 -4.89
CA TYR A 22 -10.83 -15.94 -6.19
C TYR A 22 -10.00 -16.67 -7.25
N ARG A 23 -8.72 -16.32 -7.40
CA ARG A 23 -7.83 -16.94 -8.40
C ARG A 23 -7.64 -18.44 -8.14
N TYR A 24 -7.54 -18.83 -6.87
CA TYR A 24 -7.48 -20.23 -6.47
C TYR A 24 -8.76 -20.99 -6.84
N THR A 25 -9.93 -20.40 -6.59
CA THR A 25 -11.24 -21.03 -6.86
C THR A 25 -11.46 -21.30 -8.35
N PHE A 26 -10.89 -20.48 -9.24
CA PHE A 26 -11.01 -20.63 -10.69
C PHE A 26 -9.79 -21.27 -11.36
N ASP A 27 -8.84 -21.81 -10.59
CA ASP A 27 -7.61 -22.42 -11.11
C ASP A 27 -6.86 -21.48 -12.08
N LEU A 28 -6.78 -20.20 -11.72
CA LEU A 28 -6.12 -19.16 -12.52
C LEU A 28 -4.75 -18.81 -11.95
N ARG A 29 -3.79 -18.55 -12.85
CA ARG A 29 -2.43 -18.13 -12.54
C ARG A 29 -2.10 -16.86 -13.32
N SER A 30 -1.61 -15.84 -12.62
CA SER A 30 -1.11 -14.63 -13.28
C SER A 30 0.35 -14.82 -13.67
N GLY A 31 0.69 -14.45 -14.91
CA GLY A 31 2.06 -14.25 -15.33
C GLY A 31 2.67 -13.00 -14.68
N PRO A 32 3.98 -12.75 -14.88
CA PRO A 32 4.59 -11.50 -14.46
C PRO A 32 4.06 -10.33 -15.32
N SER A 33 3.79 -9.19 -14.68
CA SER A 33 3.43 -7.96 -15.38
C SER A 33 4.61 -7.42 -16.20
N THR A 34 4.34 -6.85 -17.38
CA THR A 34 5.35 -6.16 -18.20
C THR A 34 4.89 -4.75 -18.61
N PRO A 35 5.51 -3.68 -18.08
CA PRO A 35 6.55 -3.68 -17.04
C PRO A 35 6.09 -4.27 -15.69
N PRO A 36 7.02 -4.70 -14.81
CA PRO A 36 6.67 -5.14 -13.46
C PRO A 36 5.94 -4.06 -12.67
N TYR A 37 5.22 -4.48 -11.62
CA TYR A 37 4.65 -3.54 -10.66
C TYR A 37 5.72 -2.57 -10.13
N SER A 38 5.38 -1.29 -10.06
CA SER A 38 6.25 -0.24 -9.55
C SER A 38 5.46 0.79 -8.74
N MET A 39 6.09 1.30 -7.69
CA MET A 39 5.58 2.42 -6.90
C MET A 39 6.52 3.61 -7.03
N ARG A 40 5.97 4.79 -7.34
CA ARG A 40 6.65 6.07 -7.22
C ARG A 40 6.18 6.75 -5.95
N VAL A 41 7.04 6.75 -4.93
CA VAL A 41 6.79 7.49 -3.69
C VAL A 41 6.87 8.99 -3.99
N GLU A 42 5.80 9.70 -3.66
CA GLU A 42 5.72 11.15 -3.75
C GLU A 42 6.17 11.80 -2.44
N ASP A 43 5.71 11.28 -1.29
CA ASP A 43 6.04 11.87 0.01
C ASP A 43 5.99 10.83 1.15
N LEU A 44 6.63 11.17 2.28
CA LEU A 44 6.57 10.45 3.55
C LEU A 44 6.19 11.45 4.65
N VAL A 45 4.97 11.35 5.15
CA VAL A 45 4.36 12.35 6.02
C VAL A 45 3.76 11.73 7.27
N HIS A 46 3.37 12.56 8.24
CA HIS A 46 2.52 12.11 9.33
C HIS A 46 1.13 11.71 8.78
N PRO A 47 0.46 10.65 9.27
CA PRO A 47 -0.87 10.24 8.78
C PRO A 47 -1.93 11.35 8.80
N ALA A 48 -1.91 12.23 9.81
CA ALA A 48 -2.78 13.42 9.88
C ALA A 48 -2.53 14.46 8.77
N ALA A 49 -1.44 14.30 8.03
CA ALA A 49 -1.10 15.07 6.85
C ALA A 49 -1.46 14.33 5.56
N THR A 50 -2.38 13.36 5.60
CA THR A 50 -2.98 12.64 4.45
C THR A 50 -4.50 12.81 4.37
N GLY A 51 -5.13 12.40 3.26
CA GLY A 51 -6.57 12.53 2.99
C GLY A 51 -7.49 11.69 3.88
N ILE A 52 -6.95 10.92 4.82
CA ILE A 52 -7.74 10.07 5.71
C ILE A 52 -8.67 10.89 6.63
N ASN A 53 -9.84 10.34 6.95
CA ASN A 53 -10.79 10.97 7.85
C ASN A 53 -10.37 10.87 9.33
N ASP A 54 -10.94 11.73 10.18
CA ASP A 54 -10.58 11.80 11.60
C ASP A 54 -10.88 10.50 12.37
N THR A 55 -11.93 9.77 11.99
CA THR A 55 -12.28 8.48 12.60
C THR A 55 -11.20 7.44 12.36
N LEU A 56 -10.64 7.40 11.15
CA LEU A 56 -9.53 6.51 10.81
C LEU A 56 -8.25 6.99 11.50
N LEU A 57 -7.96 8.29 11.47
CA LEU A 57 -6.80 8.88 12.12
C LEU A 57 -6.75 8.56 13.63
N ALA A 58 -7.89 8.54 14.31
CA ALA A 58 -7.97 8.19 15.74
C ALA A 58 -7.60 6.73 16.06
N GLN A 59 -7.56 5.85 15.05
CA GLN A 59 -7.21 4.44 15.19
C GLN A 59 -5.78 4.13 14.75
N VAL A 60 -5.08 5.11 14.18
CA VAL A 60 -3.71 4.95 13.69
C VAL A 60 -2.77 4.67 14.87
N PRO A 61 -1.95 3.60 14.81
CA PRO A 61 -0.96 3.30 15.83
C PRO A 61 0.03 4.43 16.06
N GLU A 62 0.44 4.64 17.31
CA GLU A 62 1.44 5.67 17.64
C GLU A 62 2.76 5.42 16.91
N GLY A 63 3.39 6.49 16.44
CA GLY A 63 4.65 6.41 15.70
C GLY A 63 4.52 6.00 14.23
N SER A 64 3.30 5.79 13.73
CA SER A 64 3.06 5.49 12.32
C SER A 64 3.45 6.64 11.40
N ALA A 65 3.88 6.29 10.19
CA ALA A 65 4.15 7.22 9.10
C ALA A 65 3.26 6.86 7.89
N ALA A 66 2.93 7.83 7.06
CA ALA A 66 2.17 7.61 5.84
C ALA A 66 3.03 7.85 4.60
N VAL A 67 3.05 6.85 3.72
CA VAL A 67 3.68 6.89 2.40
C VAL A 67 2.63 7.30 1.39
N VAL A 68 2.85 8.43 0.72
CA VAL A 68 2.02 8.87 -0.41
C VAL A 68 2.69 8.37 -1.67
N TYR A 69 2.00 7.59 -2.49
CA TYR A 69 2.60 7.01 -3.68
C TYR A 69 1.62 6.89 -4.85
N TRP A 70 2.20 6.72 -6.04
CA TRP A 70 1.52 6.37 -7.27
C TRP A 70 1.99 4.99 -7.68
N ASP A 71 1.09 4.11 -8.08
CA ASP A 71 1.47 2.80 -8.55
C ASP A 71 1.16 2.58 -10.02
N SER A 72 1.84 1.58 -10.57
CA SER A 72 1.73 1.18 -11.96
C SER A 72 1.97 -0.31 -12.04
N ALA A 73 1.21 -0.98 -12.88
CA ALA A 73 1.42 -2.36 -13.24
C ALA A 73 1.32 -2.47 -14.75
N GLY A 74 2.25 -3.17 -15.37
CA GLY A 74 2.14 -3.47 -16.78
C GLY A 74 1.07 -4.50 -17.10
N GLU A 75 0.95 -4.76 -18.39
CA GLU A 75 0.08 -5.80 -18.90
C GLU A 75 0.42 -7.15 -18.28
N THR A 76 -0.59 -7.93 -17.91
CA THR A 76 -0.45 -9.22 -17.23
C THR A 76 -1.37 -10.26 -17.86
N ASP A 77 -0.78 -11.30 -18.42
CA ASP A 77 -1.53 -12.47 -18.86
C ASP A 77 -2.01 -13.32 -17.68
N ILE A 78 -3.20 -13.85 -17.82
CA ILE A 78 -3.86 -14.76 -16.87
C ILE A 78 -4.07 -16.08 -17.58
N TYR A 79 -3.57 -17.15 -17.00
CA TYR A 79 -3.57 -18.49 -17.55
C TYR A 79 -4.41 -19.45 -16.70
N THR A 80 -4.96 -20.48 -17.30
CA THR A 80 -5.48 -21.65 -16.57
C THR A 80 -4.32 -22.49 -16.00
N VAL A 81 -4.61 -23.46 -15.13
CA VAL A 81 -3.60 -24.42 -14.63
C VAL A 81 -2.94 -25.24 -15.74
N GLU A 82 -3.63 -25.47 -16.87
CA GLU A 82 -3.09 -26.12 -18.08
C GLU A 82 -2.27 -25.17 -18.97
N ARG A 83 -2.04 -23.92 -18.54
CA ARG A 83 -1.30 -22.86 -19.26
C ARG A 83 -1.98 -22.36 -20.54
N GLN A 84 -3.30 -22.48 -20.62
CA GLN A 84 -4.05 -21.81 -21.68
C GLN A 84 -4.27 -20.35 -21.30
N LEU A 85 -4.09 -19.43 -22.25
CA LEU A 85 -4.37 -18.02 -22.04
C LEU A 85 -5.88 -17.86 -21.81
N TRP A 86 -6.26 -17.37 -20.63
CA TRP A 86 -7.63 -16.96 -20.33
C TRP A 86 -7.78 -15.52 -20.75
N ASN A 87 -7.07 -14.61 -20.06
CA ASN A 87 -7.20 -13.15 -20.23
C ASN A 87 -5.85 -12.47 -20.36
N THR A 88 -5.91 -11.22 -20.77
CA THR A 88 -4.85 -10.26 -20.56
C THR A 88 -5.43 -9.06 -19.79
N SER A 89 -4.88 -8.79 -18.61
CA SER A 89 -5.17 -7.56 -17.86
C SER A 89 -4.28 -6.45 -18.41
N PRO A 90 -4.84 -5.31 -18.86
CA PRO A 90 -4.08 -4.27 -19.56
C PRO A 90 -3.09 -3.51 -18.67
N GLY A 91 -3.10 -3.74 -17.35
CA GLY A 91 -2.32 -2.96 -16.40
C GLY A 91 -2.88 -1.55 -16.17
N TRP A 92 -2.13 -0.73 -15.46
CA TRP A 92 -2.42 0.67 -15.15
C TRP A 92 -1.13 1.47 -14.97
N SER A 93 -1.21 2.79 -15.14
CA SER A 93 -0.07 3.70 -15.04
C SER A 93 -0.42 4.89 -14.18
N GLU A 94 0.48 5.22 -13.26
CA GLU A 94 0.38 6.32 -12.29
C GLU A 94 -1.03 6.49 -11.72
N VAL A 95 -1.57 5.42 -11.10
CA VAL A 95 -2.83 5.49 -10.36
C VAL A 95 -2.52 5.95 -8.93
N GLY A 96 -3.30 6.88 -8.41
CA GLY A 96 -3.08 7.48 -7.10
C GLY A 96 -3.70 8.88 -6.95
N PRO A 97 -3.36 9.60 -5.87
CA PRO A 97 -2.42 9.18 -4.82
C PRO A 97 -3.01 8.11 -3.88
N TRP A 98 -2.23 7.06 -3.65
CA TRP A 98 -2.46 6.08 -2.60
C TRP A 98 -1.81 6.56 -1.30
N VAL A 99 -2.37 6.13 -0.17
CA VAL A 99 -1.80 6.38 1.15
C VAL A 99 -1.64 5.06 1.88
N ALA A 100 -0.40 4.62 2.03
CA ALA A 100 -0.05 3.49 2.90
C ALA A 100 0.39 4.01 4.27
N ILE A 101 -0.36 3.70 5.32
CA ILE A 101 0.03 3.96 6.70
C ILE A 101 0.86 2.77 7.19
N MET A 102 2.12 3.05 7.50
CA MET A 102 3.10 2.12 8.01
C MET A 102 3.17 2.25 9.52
N GLU A 103 2.93 1.16 10.25
CA GLU A 103 3.15 1.11 11.69
C GLU A 103 4.55 0.56 12.01
N PRO A 104 5.22 1.11 13.03
CA PRO A 104 6.50 0.58 13.48
C PRO A 104 6.31 -0.77 14.20
N THR A 105 7.26 -1.68 14.02
CA THR A 105 7.35 -2.97 14.69
C THR A 105 8.75 -3.15 15.27
N ASP A 106 8.94 -4.17 16.11
CA ASP A 106 10.25 -4.49 16.69
C ASP A 106 11.34 -4.81 15.65
N VAL A 107 10.95 -5.16 14.42
CA VAL A 107 11.86 -5.58 13.34
C VAL A 107 11.83 -4.66 12.12
N GLY A 108 11.09 -3.54 12.17
CA GLY A 108 10.97 -2.61 11.06
C GLY A 108 9.60 -1.97 10.96
N TRP A 109 8.99 -2.02 9.78
CA TRP A 109 7.71 -1.39 9.47
C TRP A 109 6.79 -2.40 8.80
N GLN A 110 5.48 -2.30 9.05
CA GLN A 110 4.47 -3.10 8.37
C GLN A 110 3.30 -2.23 7.91
N VAL A 111 2.59 -2.66 6.86
CA VAL A 111 1.44 -1.92 6.33
C VAL A 111 0.27 -2.11 7.26
N TRP A 112 -0.14 -1.05 7.95
CA TRP A 112 -1.33 -1.05 8.80
C TRP A 112 -2.60 -0.79 7.99
N TRP A 113 -2.52 0.07 6.98
CA TRP A 113 -3.64 0.45 6.12
C TRP A 113 -3.11 0.97 4.79
N ASP A 114 -3.80 0.68 3.70
CA ASP A 114 -3.43 1.12 2.36
C ASP A 114 -4.70 1.27 1.51
N GLU A 115 -5.01 2.50 1.08
CA GLU A 115 -6.16 2.75 0.21
C GLU A 115 -5.93 3.96 -0.69
N LEU A 116 -6.74 4.03 -1.74
CA LEU A 116 -6.84 5.21 -2.57
C LEU A 116 -7.49 6.33 -1.75
N THR A 117 -6.83 7.48 -1.65
CA THR A 117 -7.38 8.64 -0.94
C THR A 117 -7.56 9.82 -1.86
N ASP A 118 -8.56 10.65 -1.56
CA ASP A 118 -8.62 11.96 -2.17
C ASP A 118 -7.37 12.77 -1.79
N PRO A 119 -6.80 13.54 -2.73
CA PRO A 119 -5.67 14.39 -2.43
C PRO A 119 -5.98 15.37 -1.29
N PRO A 120 -4.97 15.81 -0.51
CA PRO A 120 -5.15 16.83 0.51
C PRO A 120 -5.97 18.02 -0.01
N PRO A 121 -6.94 18.56 0.74
CA PRO A 121 -7.54 19.84 0.36
C PRO A 121 -6.45 20.93 0.25
N THR A 122 -6.58 21.81 -0.75
CA THR A 122 -5.65 22.94 -0.95
C THR A 122 -5.83 24.00 0.15
N GLY A 123 -4.81 24.21 0.99
CA GLY A 123 -4.86 25.10 2.17
C GLY A 123 -4.68 24.34 3.49
N SER A 124 -4.22 25.02 4.54
CA SER A 124 -3.21 24.51 5.48
C SER A 124 -3.45 23.21 6.27
N ARG A 125 -2.65 22.17 5.94
CA ARG A 125 -2.08 21.18 6.88
C ARG A 125 -0.84 21.72 7.64
N GLU A 126 -0.58 23.02 7.57
CA GLU A 126 0.72 23.71 7.82
C GLU A 126 1.34 23.57 9.24
N GLN A 127 0.85 22.67 10.10
CA GLN A 127 1.34 22.46 11.48
C GLN A 127 1.63 20.99 11.85
N ARG A 128 1.43 20.02 10.95
CA ARG A 128 1.35 18.60 11.34
C ARG A 128 2.63 17.82 11.03
N GLY A 129 3.69 18.18 11.78
CA GLY A 129 4.85 17.37 12.18
C GLY A 129 5.62 16.56 11.12
N LEU A 130 6.93 16.78 11.04
CA LEU A 130 7.86 15.69 10.70
C LEU A 130 7.60 14.52 11.67
N PRO A 131 7.66 13.24 11.26
CA PRO A 131 7.68 12.13 12.21
C PRO A 131 8.80 12.45 13.22
N HIS A 132 8.46 12.46 14.51
CA HIS A 132 9.32 12.94 15.60
C HIS A 132 10.82 12.67 15.30
N ALA A 133 11.54 13.72 14.95
CA ALA A 133 12.99 13.71 14.98
C ALA A 133 13.37 13.62 16.47
N ASP A 134 13.63 12.40 16.93
CA ASP A 134 14.58 12.04 17.99
C ASP A 134 14.22 10.66 18.55
N GLN A 135 14.47 9.61 17.76
CA GLN A 135 14.96 8.38 18.38
C GLN A 135 16.39 8.16 17.90
N PRO A 136 17.39 8.16 18.80
CA PRO A 136 18.74 7.84 18.42
C PRO A 136 18.74 6.42 17.85
N ARG A 137 19.26 6.30 16.62
CA ARG A 137 19.52 5.03 15.96
C ARG A 137 20.29 4.14 16.95
N ARG A 138 19.65 3.09 17.47
CA ARG A 138 20.36 2.04 18.20
C ARG A 138 20.95 1.12 17.16
N ASP A 139 22.24 1.31 16.89
CA ASP A 139 23.02 0.29 16.21
C ASP A 139 23.03 -0.95 17.13
N VAL A 140 22.55 -2.09 16.61
CA VAL A 140 22.72 -3.42 17.20
C VAL A 140 23.75 -4.21 16.42
#